data_AF-A0A1M5K9W9-F1
#
_entry.id   AF-A0A1M5K9W9-F1
#
_cell.length_a   1.000
_cell.length_b   1.000
_cell.length_c   1.000
_cell.angle_alpha   90.00
_cell.angle_beta   90.00
_cell.angle_gamma   90.00
#
_symmetry.space_group_name_H-M   'P 1'
#
loop_
_entity.id
_entity.type
_entity.pdbx_description
1 polymer ?
#
loop_
_entity_poly.entity_id
_entity_poly.type
_entity_poly.pdbx_seq_one_letter_code
_entity_poly.pdbx_strand_id
1 'polypeptide(L)'
;MAAVAAPSPDYRPLKALALTSVVGLHLLAVGLAMAWVQQPETPSVPAVLAVSFLAPAEQPPTPLPATPVPPPPVVTPAPKPRPLISAARAEPVADAIQTPPPPPTADAEPAPEPVTAYRSIPADDASAAEPEPPRFDMAYLSNPQPTFPAMSRKLREEGTVLLRVRVSADGEALSVDVAQSSGFARLDDAARRAVQKWKFVPSRRGDTPVEGVAMVPLVFALKKSA
;
A
#
# COMPACT_ATOMS: atom_id res chain seq x y z
N MET A 1 40.89 20.11 90.65
CA MET A 1 40.96 21.03 89.50
C MET A 1 39.89 20.59 88.51
N ALA A 2 38.82 21.37 88.31
CA ALA A 2 37.76 21.04 87.36
C ALA A 2 38.13 21.59 85.98
N ALA A 3 38.14 20.73 84.96
CA ALA A 3 38.39 21.13 83.58
C ALA A 3 37.12 21.77 82.98
N VAL A 4 37.24 23.03 82.55
CA VAL A 4 36.22 23.72 81.77
C VAL A 4 36.24 23.17 80.35
N ALA A 5 35.15 22.56 79.91
CA ALA A 5 34.98 22.09 78.54
C ALA A 5 34.79 23.30 77.59
N ALA A 6 35.52 23.32 76.48
CA ALA A 6 35.41 24.35 75.46
C ALA A 6 34.07 24.24 74.68
N PRO A 7 33.46 25.36 74.28
CA PRO A 7 32.23 25.34 73.49
C PRO A 7 32.50 24.77 72.08
N SER A 8 31.59 23.91 71.59
CA SER A 8 31.66 23.35 70.23
C SER A 8 31.30 24.40 69.17
N PRO A 9 32.03 24.47 68.03
CA PRO A 9 31.78 25.45 66.99
C PRO A 9 30.45 25.24 66.25
N ASP A 10 29.75 26.34 65.95
CA ASP A 10 28.48 26.35 65.23
C ASP A 10 28.67 26.29 63.71
N TYR A 11 28.42 25.12 63.12
CA TYR A 11 28.55 24.87 61.66
C TYR A 11 27.28 25.17 60.84
N ARG A 12 26.22 25.69 61.47
CA ARG A 12 24.95 25.99 60.80
C ARG A 12 25.07 26.93 59.59
N PRO A 13 25.82 28.05 59.64
CA PRO A 13 25.92 28.95 58.49
C PRO A 13 26.71 28.33 57.33
N LEU A 14 27.74 27.53 57.63
CA LEU A 14 28.54 26.82 56.62
C LEU A 14 27.72 25.75 55.88
N LYS A 15 26.87 25.01 56.60
CA LYS A 15 25.97 24.02 55.99
C LYS A 15 24.89 24.67 55.12
N ALA A 16 24.35 25.81 55.55
CA ALA A 16 23.37 26.57 54.76
C ALA A 16 23.98 27.08 53.44
N LEU A 17 25.21 27.61 53.48
CA LEU A 17 25.93 28.09 52.29
C LEU A 17 26.28 26.95 51.32
N ALA A 18 26.63 25.78 51.84
CA ALA A 18 26.87 24.59 51.03
C ALA A 18 25.60 24.08 50.33
N LEU A 19 24.47 24.05 51.05
CA LEU A 19 23.18 23.63 50.49
C LEU A 19 22.69 24.57 49.39
N THR A 20 22.78 25.89 49.59
CA THR A 20 22.37 26.86 48.56
C THR A 20 23.25 26.79 47.32
N SER A 21 24.55 26.55 47.47
CA SER A 21 25.47 26.33 46.35
C SER A 21 25.10 25.10 45.54
N VAL A 22 24.81 23.97 46.20
CA VAL A 22 24.40 22.73 45.53
C VAL A 22 23.09 22.94 44.76
N VAL A 23 22.09 23.57 45.38
CA VAL A 23 20.81 23.86 44.72
C VAL A 23 21.02 24.79 43.53
N GLY A 24 21.81 25.85 43.68
CA GLY A 24 22.13 26.78 42.59
C GLY A 24 22.83 26.09 41.42
N LEU A 25 23.78 25.19 41.69
CA LEU A 25 24.47 24.41 40.67
C LEU A 25 23.52 23.47 39.92
N HIS A 26 22.58 22.83 40.63
CA HIS A 26 21.57 21.97 40.00
C HIS A 26 20.62 22.78 39.10
N LEU A 27 20.15 23.93 39.57
CA LEU A 27 19.28 24.80 38.78
C LEU A 27 20.00 25.30 37.52
N LEU A 28 21.29 25.63 37.62
CA LEU A 28 22.11 26.01 36.47
C LEU A 28 22.26 24.84 35.47
N ALA A 29 22.57 23.64 35.98
CA ALA A 29 22.73 22.45 35.14
C ALA A 29 21.43 22.08 34.40
N VAL A 30 20.27 22.15 35.10
CA VAL A 30 18.95 21.90 34.50
C VAL A 30 18.62 22.96 33.45
N GLY A 31 18.90 24.24 33.73
CA GLY A 31 18.70 25.32 32.77
C GLY A 31 19.54 25.14 31.51
N LEU A 32 20.80 24.73 31.65
CA LEU A 32 21.69 24.47 30.52
C LEU A 32 21.23 23.27 29.69
N ALA A 33 20.78 22.20 30.34
CA ALA A 33 20.22 21.03 29.67
C ALA A 33 18.94 21.36 28.90
N MET A 34 18.04 22.15 29.49
CA MET A 34 16.84 22.63 28.80
C MET A 34 17.18 23.48 27.57
N ALA A 35 18.16 24.40 27.68
CA ALA A 35 18.60 25.20 26.55
C ALA A 35 19.19 24.34 25.42
N TRP A 36 19.84 23.22 25.75
CA TRP A 36 20.39 22.28 24.77
C TRP A 36 19.30 21.49 24.04
N VAL A 37 18.27 21.03 24.76
CA VAL A 37 17.11 20.31 24.19
C VAL A 37 16.25 21.21 23.31
N GLN A 38 16.18 22.51 23.62
CA GLN A 38 15.35 23.48 22.90
C GLN A 38 16.03 24.04 21.64
N GLN A 39 17.22 23.54 21.24
CA GLN A 39 17.80 23.94 19.97
C GLN A 39 16.89 23.46 18.83
N PRO A 40 16.28 24.37 18.05
CA PRO A 40 15.43 23.96 16.94
C PRO A 40 16.31 23.23 15.93
N GLU A 41 16.01 21.95 15.71
CA GLU A 41 16.56 21.17 14.60
C GLU A 41 16.25 21.96 13.31
N THR A 42 17.28 22.52 12.68
CA THR A 42 17.10 23.20 11.40
C THR A 42 16.64 22.14 10.40
N PRO A 43 15.46 22.28 9.77
CA PRO A 43 15.00 21.30 8.80
C PRO A 43 16.02 21.29 7.66
N SER A 44 16.79 20.20 7.58
CA SER A 44 17.69 19.94 6.46
C SER A 44 16.81 19.57 5.28
N VAL A 45 16.52 20.55 4.42
CA VAL A 45 15.95 20.24 3.12
C VAL A 45 16.94 19.33 2.39
N PRO A 46 16.52 18.14 1.91
CA PRO A 46 17.41 17.30 1.14
C PRO A 46 17.85 18.11 -0.08
N ALA A 47 19.16 18.18 -0.31
CA ALA A 47 19.69 18.72 -1.55
C ALA A 47 19.08 17.91 -2.69
N VAL A 48 18.11 18.49 -3.40
CA VAL A 48 17.59 17.91 -4.62
C VAL A 48 18.79 17.74 -5.54
N LEU A 49 19.12 16.48 -5.87
CA LEU A 49 20.10 16.16 -6.88
C LEU A 49 19.54 16.70 -8.19
N ALA A 50 20.00 17.89 -8.58
CA ALA A 50 19.72 18.43 -9.90
C ALA A 50 20.39 17.50 -10.92
N VAL A 51 19.64 16.52 -11.43
CA VAL A 51 20.03 15.76 -12.60
C VAL A 51 20.01 16.75 -13.76
N SER A 52 21.18 17.33 -14.03
CA SER A 52 21.40 18.03 -15.28
C SER A 52 21.32 16.98 -16.37
N PHE A 53 20.20 16.95 -17.08
CA PHE A 53 20.11 16.23 -18.34
C PHE A 53 21.17 16.85 -19.26
N LEU A 54 22.28 16.14 -19.41
CA LEU A 54 23.21 16.40 -20.49
C LEU A 54 22.38 16.27 -21.76
N ALA A 55 22.10 17.38 -22.43
CA ALA A 55 21.39 17.39 -23.70
C ALA A 55 22.08 16.35 -24.60
N PRO A 56 21.35 15.35 -25.12
CA PRO A 56 21.92 14.43 -26.09
C PRO A 56 22.54 15.28 -27.19
N ALA A 57 23.85 15.16 -27.39
CA ALA A 57 24.45 15.70 -28.60
C ALA A 57 23.64 15.15 -29.77
N GLU A 58 23.08 16.02 -30.60
CA GLU A 58 22.41 15.63 -31.85
C GLU A 58 23.40 14.78 -32.65
N GLN A 59 23.28 13.46 -32.53
CA GLN A 59 24.02 12.56 -33.37
C GLN A 59 23.45 12.74 -34.78
N PRO A 60 24.30 12.96 -35.80
CA PRO A 60 23.83 13.00 -37.18
C PRO A 60 23.03 11.73 -37.47
N PRO A 61 21.93 11.83 -38.25
CA PRO A 61 21.01 10.72 -38.43
C PRO A 61 21.77 9.51 -38.96
N THR A 62 21.73 8.42 -38.19
CA THR A 62 22.25 7.13 -38.62
C THR A 62 21.44 6.68 -39.85
N PRO A 63 22.07 6.23 -40.95
CA PRO A 63 21.34 5.67 -42.06
C PRO A 63 20.48 4.51 -41.57
N LEU A 64 19.18 4.57 -41.84
CA LEU A 64 18.24 3.47 -41.56
C LEU A 64 18.75 2.18 -42.24
N PRO A 65 18.75 1.03 -41.55
CA PRO A 65 18.98 -0.25 -42.18
C PRO A 65 17.94 -0.47 -43.28
N ALA A 66 18.41 -0.81 -44.49
CA ALA A 66 17.52 -1.24 -45.57
C ALA A 66 16.74 -2.47 -45.11
N THR A 67 15.41 -2.39 -45.14
CA THR A 67 14.54 -3.53 -44.90
C THR A 67 14.85 -4.63 -45.94
N PRO A 68 15.05 -5.89 -45.53
CA PRO A 68 15.24 -6.97 -46.48
C PRO A 68 13.93 -7.21 -47.25
N VAL A 69 14.02 -7.14 -48.58
CA VAL A 69 12.91 -7.48 -49.48
C VAL A 69 12.60 -8.98 -49.34
N PRO A 70 11.33 -9.38 -49.16
CA PRO A 70 10.98 -10.79 -49.05
C PRO A 70 11.26 -11.53 -50.37
N PRO A 71 11.74 -12.79 -50.31
CA PRO A 71 11.98 -13.58 -51.50
C PRO A 71 10.67 -13.97 -52.19
N PRO A 72 10.66 -14.15 -53.53
CA PRO A 72 9.46 -14.54 -54.26
C PRO A 72 8.98 -15.96 -53.87
N PRO A 73 7.67 -16.23 -53.93
CA PRO A 73 7.10 -17.51 -53.52
C PRO A 73 7.51 -18.64 -54.48
N VAL A 74 8.02 -19.73 -53.92
CA VAL A 74 8.29 -20.98 -54.63
C VAL A 74 6.96 -21.69 -54.88
N VAL A 75 6.64 -21.95 -56.16
CA VAL A 75 5.47 -22.71 -56.57
C VAL A 75 5.72 -24.19 -56.29
N THR A 76 5.03 -24.75 -55.30
CA THR A 76 5.09 -26.19 -54.98
C THR A 76 4.23 -26.99 -55.98
N PRO A 77 4.72 -28.12 -56.55
CA PRO A 77 3.91 -28.93 -57.47
C PRO A 77 2.79 -29.68 -56.74
N ALA A 78 1.62 -29.77 -57.39
CA ALA A 78 0.43 -30.46 -56.87
C ALA A 78 0.65 -31.98 -56.65
N PRO A 79 0.04 -32.59 -55.61
CA PRO A 79 0.17 -34.00 -55.33
C PRO A 79 -0.70 -34.88 -56.26
N LYS A 80 -0.16 -36.05 -56.66
CA LYS A 80 -0.84 -37.06 -57.49
C LYS A 80 -2.03 -37.72 -56.75
N PRO A 81 -3.11 -38.06 -57.46
CA PRO A 81 -4.27 -38.73 -56.89
C PRO A 81 -4.01 -40.21 -56.62
N ARG A 82 -4.51 -40.71 -55.48
CA ARG A 82 -4.53 -42.14 -55.12
C ARG A 82 -5.94 -42.71 -55.43
N PRO A 83 -6.05 -43.83 -56.16
CA PRO A 83 -7.34 -44.43 -56.48
C PRO A 83 -7.94 -45.25 -55.32
N LEU A 84 -9.27 -45.32 -55.38
CA LEU A 84 -10.29 -45.74 -54.41
C LEU A 84 -10.39 -47.26 -54.17
N ILE A 85 -11.36 -47.62 -53.30
CA ILE A 85 -11.98 -48.95 -52.98
C ILE A 85 -11.56 -49.39 -51.55
N SER A 86 -12.38 -49.86 -50.61
CA SER A 86 -13.78 -50.30 -50.38
C SER A 86 -13.87 -50.42 -48.84
N ALA A 87 -14.97 -50.55 -48.09
CA ALA A 87 -16.41 -50.58 -48.28
C ALA A 87 -17.02 -50.59 -46.85
N ALA A 88 -18.29 -50.19 -46.76
CA ALA A 88 -19.28 -50.65 -45.78
C ALA A 88 -19.04 -50.35 -44.29
N ARG A 89 -19.83 -49.42 -43.73
CA ARG A 89 -21.09 -49.79 -43.05
C ARG A 89 -21.95 -48.55 -42.79
N ALA A 90 -23.24 -48.72 -43.04
CA ALA A 90 -24.30 -47.72 -42.95
C ALA A 90 -24.72 -47.46 -41.49
N GLU A 91 -25.00 -46.19 -41.18
CA GLU A 91 -26.05 -45.78 -40.27
C GLU A 91 -26.96 -44.76 -40.97
N PRO A 92 -28.26 -44.71 -40.63
CA PRO A 92 -29.31 -44.25 -41.53
C PRO A 92 -29.76 -42.79 -41.27
N VAL A 93 -30.17 -42.16 -42.38
CA VAL A 93 -31.13 -41.05 -42.58
C VAL A 93 -32.31 -41.11 -41.58
N ALA A 94 -32.88 -40.03 -41.02
CA ALA A 94 -33.47 -38.83 -41.61
C ALA A 94 -33.51 -37.70 -40.53
N ASP A 95 -33.49 -36.39 -40.83
CA ASP A 95 -34.59 -35.68 -41.51
C ASP A 95 -34.18 -34.32 -42.09
N ALA A 96 -34.78 -34.05 -43.26
CA ALA A 96 -35.07 -32.80 -43.96
C ALA A 96 -34.11 -31.59 -43.95
N ILE A 97 -33.57 -31.31 -45.14
CA ILE A 97 -33.11 -30.01 -45.61
C ILE A 97 -34.30 -29.04 -45.69
N GLN A 98 -34.20 -27.87 -45.06
CA GLN A 98 -34.88 -26.65 -45.53
C GLN A 98 -33.91 -25.47 -45.45
N THR A 99 -33.52 -24.96 -46.61
CA THR A 99 -32.86 -23.67 -46.77
C THR A 99 -33.93 -22.57 -46.70
N PRO A 100 -33.85 -21.60 -45.77
CA PRO A 100 -34.72 -20.44 -45.83
C PRO A 100 -34.26 -19.46 -46.95
N PRO A 101 -35.20 -18.86 -47.70
CA PRO A 101 -34.93 -17.83 -48.71
C PRO A 101 -34.51 -16.50 -48.06
N PRO A 102 -33.93 -15.53 -48.81
CA PRO A 102 -33.51 -14.25 -48.26
C PRO A 102 -34.71 -13.42 -47.74
N PRO A 103 -34.55 -12.64 -46.67
CA PRO A 103 -35.61 -11.77 -46.18
C PRO A 103 -35.83 -10.57 -47.13
N PRO A 104 -37.09 -10.22 -47.44
CA PRO A 104 -37.41 -8.96 -48.09
C PRO A 104 -37.30 -7.78 -47.11
N THR A 105 -36.92 -6.66 -47.70
CA THR A 105 -36.78 -5.32 -47.12
C THR A 105 -38.13 -4.72 -46.66
N ALA A 106 -38.04 -3.96 -45.56
CA ALA A 106 -38.86 -2.82 -45.12
C ALA A 106 -40.32 -3.04 -44.66
N ASP A 107 -40.53 -2.77 -43.37
CA ASP A 107 -41.43 -1.74 -42.81
C ASP A 107 -41.04 -1.56 -41.33
N ALA A 108 -40.27 -0.53 -40.98
CA ALA A 108 -40.74 0.67 -40.28
C ALA A 108 -41.46 0.39 -38.93
N GLU A 109 -40.71 0.43 -37.82
CA GLU A 109 -41.27 0.77 -36.51
C GLU A 109 -40.35 1.81 -35.82
N PRO A 110 -40.89 2.90 -35.24
CA PRO A 110 -40.11 4.08 -34.90
C PRO A 110 -39.30 3.90 -33.60
N ALA A 111 -38.08 4.41 -33.65
CA ALA A 111 -37.20 4.56 -32.49
C ALA A 111 -37.86 5.44 -31.40
N PRO A 112 -37.74 5.08 -30.10
CA PRO A 112 -38.01 6.04 -29.05
C PRO A 112 -36.91 7.11 -29.04
N GLU A 113 -37.31 8.35 -29.31
CA GLU A 113 -36.43 9.52 -29.24
C GLU A 113 -35.83 9.68 -27.82
N PRO A 114 -34.56 10.11 -27.73
CA PRO A 114 -33.89 10.35 -26.46
C PRO A 114 -34.51 11.58 -25.79
N VAL A 115 -35.16 11.36 -24.65
CA VAL A 115 -35.55 12.47 -23.77
C VAL A 115 -34.28 13.16 -23.26
N THR A 116 -34.01 14.30 -23.87
CA THR A 116 -33.13 15.35 -23.37
C THR A 116 -33.60 15.77 -21.98
N ALA A 117 -32.83 15.42 -20.96
CA ALA A 117 -32.76 16.16 -19.71
C ALA A 117 -31.33 16.08 -19.16
N TYR A 118 -30.35 16.55 -19.95
CA TYR A 118 -29.13 17.09 -19.34
C TYR A 118 -29.53 18.38 -18.63
N ARG A 119 -29.92 18.26 -17.37
CA ARG A 119 -29.85 19.39 -16.46
C ARG A 119 -28.38 19.68 -16.24
N SER A 120 -27.88 20.70 -16.92
CA SER A 120 -26.60 21.33 -16.64
C SER A 120 -26.60 21.74 -15.17
N ILE A 121 -25.91 20.99 -14.33
CA ILE A 121 -25.56 21.45 -12.98
C ILE A 121 -24.54 22.57 -13.23
N PRO A 122 -24.74 23.79 -12.71
CA PRO A 122 -23.71 24.80 -12.75
C PRO A 122 -22.43 24.24 -12.13
N ALA A 123 -21.32 24.37 -12.86
CA ALA A 123 -19.99 24.13 -12.33
C ALA A 123 -19.71 25.23 -11.30
N ASP A 124 -20.18 25.01 -10.09
CA ASP A 124 -19.89 25.82 -8.91
C ASP A 124 -19.16 24.91 -7.92
N ASP A 125 -17.92 25.30 -7.65
CA ASP A 125 -17.04 24.89 -6.56
C ASP A 125 -17.36 23.58 -5.81
N ALA A 126 -16.68 22.51 -6.22
CA ALA A 126 -16.29 21.46 -5.28
C ALA A 126 -14.85 21.05 -5.62
N SER A 127 -13.93 21.85 -5.10
CA SER A 127 -12.54 21.48 -4.85
C SER A 127 -12.41 19.98 -4.59
N ALA A 128 -11.59 19.33 -5.40
CA ALA A 128 -11.27 17.92 -5.31
C ALA A 128 -10.78 17.57 -3.89
N ALA A 129 -11.66 16.96 -3.10
CA ALA A 129 -11.23 16.27 -1.89
C ALA A 129 -10.59 14.96 -2.31
N GLU A 130 -9.26 14.96 -2.36
CA GLU A 130 -8.46 13.74 -2.42
C GLU A 130 -8.89 12.82 -1.26
N PRO A 131 -9.22 11.54 -1.50
CA PRO A 131 -9.75 10.67 -0.46
C PRO A 131 -8.72 10.53 0.67
N GLU A 132 -9.10 10.96 1.87
CA GLU A 132 -8.22 10.84 3.05
C GLU A 132 -7.86 9.36 3.21
N PRO A 133 -6.55 9.02 3.34
CA PRO A 133 -6.16 7.64 3.53
C PRO A 133 -6.82 7.11 4.80
N PRO A 134 -7.36 5.88 4.75
CA PRO A 134 -8.07 5.32 5.89
C PRO A 134 -7.14 5.25 7.12
N ARG A 135 -7.69 5.53 8.31
CA ARG A 135 -6.92 5.58 9.56
C ARG A 135 -6.88 4.21 10.24
N PHE A 136 -5.67 3.81 10.64
CA PHE A 136 -5.38 2.48 11.19
C PHE A 136 -4.67 2.54 12.53
N ASP A 137 -4.94 3.55 13.35
CA ASP A 137 -4.38 3.59 14.70
C ASP A 137 -4.91 2.36 15.46
N MET A 138 -4.10 1.30 15.51
CA MET A 138 -4.45 -0.08 15.89
C MET A 138 -5.00 -0.20 17.32
N ALA A 139 -4.93 0.89 18.08
CA ALA A 139 -5.45 1.02 19.43
C ALA A 139 -6.82 1.74 19.50
N TYR A 140 -7.24 2.49 18.47
CA TYR A 140 -8.44 3.33 18.49
C TYR A 140 -9.69 2.66 17.93
N LEU A 141 -9.54 1.65 17.07
CA LEU A 141 -10.56 0.61 16.88
C LEU A 141 -10.05 -0.58 17.68
N SER A 142 -10.75 -0.98 18.73
CA SER A 142 -10.38 -2.06 19.66
C SER A 142 -10.26 -3.43 18.94
N ASN A 143 -9.23 -3.58 18.12
CA ASN A 143 -8.98 -4.76 17.32
C ASN A 143 -7.99 -5.66 18.07
N PRO A 144 -8.26 -6.97 18.11
CA PRO A 144 -7.39 -7.90 18.80
C PRO A 144 -6.04 -8.00 18.10
N GLN A 145 -4.97 -8.00 18.89
CA GLN A 145 -3.61 -8.20 18.38
C GLN A 145 -3.48 -9.57 17.69
N PRO A 146 -2.64 -9.66 16.63
CA PRO A 146 -2.39 -10.93 15.96
C PRO A 146 -1.79 -11.95 16.93
N THR A 147 -2.26 -13.19 16.86
CA THR A 147 -1.68 -14.28 17.65
C THR A 147 -0.32 -14.68 17.07
N PHE A 148 0.71 -14.64 17.90
CA PHE A 148 2.05 -15.09 17.52
C PHE A 148 2.08 -16.63 17.34
N PRO A 149 2.43 -17.17 16.16
CA PRO A 149 2.50 -18.60 15.93
C PRO A 149 3.48 -19.31 16.87
N ALA A 150 3.03 -20.40 17.49
CA ALA A 150 3.85 -21.14 18.47
C ALA A 150 5.19 -21.63 17.88
N MET A 151 5.19 -22.08 16.61
CA MET A 151 6.40 -22.54 15.94
C MET A 151 7.38 -21.39 15.66
N SER A 152 6.88 -20.25 15.18
CA SER A 152 7.69 -19.04 14.98
C SER A 152 8.30 -18.55 16.29
N ARG A 153 7.56 -18.63 17.40
CA ARG A 153 8.10 -18.32 18.73
C ARG A 153 9.23 -19.27 19.15
N LYS A 154 9.11 -20.57 18.85
CA LYS A 154 10.17 -21.56 19.13
C LYS A 154 11.42 -21.33 18.27
N LEU A 155 11.21 -20.98 17.00
CA LEU A 155 12.27 -20.72 16.02
C LEU A 155 12.84 -19.30 16.11
N ARG A 156 12.34 -18.47 17.05
CA ARG A 156 12.73 -17.08 17.25
C ARG A 156 12.58 -16.20 15.99
N GLU A 157 11.54 -16.45 15.22
CA GLU A 157 11.23 -15.67 14.02
C GLU A 157 10.55 -14.37 14.41
N GLU A 158 11.10 -13.23 13.97
CA GLU A 158 10.57 -11.89 14.19
C GLU A 158 10.56 -11.13 12.87
N GLY A 159 9.74 -10.09 12.78
CA GLY A 159 9.71 -9.22 11.61
C GLY A 159 8.43 -8.43 11.48
N THR A 160 8.35 -7.62 10.44
CA THR A 160 7.19 -6.77 10.15
C THR A 160 6.54 -7.22 8.87
N VAL A 161 5.23 -7.47 8.91
CA VAL A 161 4.40 -7.76 7.73
C VAL A 161 3.69 -6.47 7.34
N LEU A 162 3.80 -6.05 6.09
CA LEU A 162 2.97 -4.96 5.55
C LEU A 162 1.81 -5.57 4.77
N LEU A 163 0.59 -5.31 5.21
CA LEU A 163 -0.62 -5.79 4.55
C LEU A 163 -1.29 -4.66 3.77
N ARG A 164 -1.79 -5.01 2.59
CA ARG A 164 -2.69 -4.20 1.78
C ARG A 164 -4.10 -4.71 2.01
N VAL A 165 -4.95 -3.91 2.64
CA VAL A 165 -6.33 -4.28 2.94
C VAL A 165 -7.27 -3.44 2.11
N ARG A 166 -8.21 -4.08 1.41
CA ARG A 166 -9.32 -3.38 0.77
C ARG A 166 -10.46 -3.28 1.77
N VAL A 167 -10.94 -2.08 2.03
CA VAL A 167 -11.91 -1.77 3.07
C VAL A 167 -13.20 -1.29 2.45
N SER A 168 -14.33 -1.91 2.80
CA SER A 168 -15.66 -1.51 2.31
C SER A 168 -16.09 -0.16 2.89
N ALA A 169 -17.15 0.45 2.33
CA ALA A 169 -17.76 1.65 2.90
C ALA A 169 -18.30 1.43 4.33
N ASP A 170 -18.56 0.18 4.73
CA ASP A 170 -18.99 -0.20 6.09
C ASP A 170 -17.81 -0.45 7.05
N GLY A 171 -16.57 -0.32 6.58
CA GLY A 171 -15.37 -0.53 7.38
C GLY A 171 -14.97 -2.01 7.54
N GLU A 172 -15.39 -2.89 6.64
CA GLU A 172 -15.02 -4.31 6.66
C GLU A 172 -13.85 -4.62 5.71
N ALA A 173 -13.03 -5.61 6.05
CA ALA A 173 -11.99 -6.10 5.14
C ALA A 173 -12.59 -6.96 4.02
N LEU A 174 -12.59 -6.42 2.80
CA LEU A 174 -12.99 -7.12 1.57
C LEU A 174 -11.88 -8.05 1.07
N SER A 175 -10.62 -7.61 1.12
CA SER A 175 -9.46 -8.43 0.76
C SER A 175 -8.24 -8.05 1.59
N VAL A 176 -7.37 -9.05 1.86
CA VAL A 176 -6.13 -8.86 2.63
C VAL A 176 -4.97 -9.51 1.88
N ASP A 177 -4.11 -8.69 1.31
CA ASP A 177 -2.96 -9.09 0.52
C ASP A 177 -1.65 -8.71 1.24
N VAL A 178 -0.60 -9.50 1.05
CA VAL A 178 0.73 -9.19 1.60
C VAL A 178 1.43 -8.24 0.64
N ALA A 179 1.62 -6.98 1.05
CA ALA A 179 2.40 -6.01 0.30
C ALA A 179 3.91 -6.20 0.53
N GLN A 180 4.29 -6.53 1.77
CA GLN A 180 5.66 -6.88 2.13
C GLN A 180 5.64 -8.00 3.17
N SER A 181 6.34 -9.10 2.87
CA SER A 181 6.49 -10.24 3.78
C SER A 181 7.45 -9.89 4.92
N SER A 182 7.25 -10.49 6.09
CA SER A 182 8.25 -10.46 7.16
C SER A 182 9.47 -11.36 6.90
N GLY A 183 9.49 -12.08 5.77
CA GLY A 183 10.47 -13.14 5.47
C GLY A 183 10.05 -14.52 6.01
N PHE A 184 8.91 -14.63 6.71
CA PHE A 184 8.44 -15.86 7.30
C PHE A 184 6.95 -16.08 7.02
N ALA A 185 6.62 -17.05 6.17
CA ALA A 185 5.24 -17.34 5.75
C ALA A 185 4.26 -17.55 6.93
N ARG A 186 4.74 -18.11 8.05
CA ARG A 186 3.92 -18.30 9.26
C ARG A 186 3.46 -16.98 9.88
N LEU A 187 4.33 -15.97 9.87
CA LEU A 187 4.01 -14.64 10.40
C LEU A 187 3.07 -13.90 9.44
N ASP A 188 3.32 -13.99 8.13
CA ASP A 188 2.47 -13.41 7.08
C ASP A 188 1.03 -13.96 7.17
N ASP A 189 0.89 -15.29 7.30
CA ASP A 189 -0.41 -15.94 7.43
C ASP A 189 -1.11 -15.58 8.75
N ALA A 190 -0.36 -15.43 9.84
CA ALA A 190 -0.92 -15.00 11.11
C ALA A 190 -1.43 -13.56 11.03
N ALA A 191 -0.68 -12.68 10.36
CA ALA A 191 -1.06 -11.30 10.11
C ALA A 191 -2.36 -11.24 9.29
N ARG A 192 -2.41 -11.94 8.15
CA ARG A 192 -3.60 -12.00 7.28
C ARG A 192 -4.85 -12.44 8.04
N ARG A 193 -4.75 -13.53 8.80
CA ARG A 193 -5.88 -14.07 9.59
C ARG A 193 -6.38 -13.13 10.67
N ALA A 194 -5.48 -12.35 11.28
CA ALA A 194 -5.86 -11.36 12.28
C ALA A 194 -6.61 -10.20 11.63
N VAL A 195 -6.00 -9.61 10.60
CA VAL A 195 -6.50 -8.44 9.88
C VAL A 195 -7.81 -8.72 9.15
N GLN A 196 -8.07 -9.95 8.71
CA GLN A 196 -9.35 -10.33 8.12
C GLN A 196 -10.55 -10.12 9.06
N LYS A 197 -10.33 -10.14 10.38
CA LYS A 197 -11.38 -10.01 11.40
C LYS A 197 -11.49 -8.60 11.97
N TRP A 198 -10.65 -7.69 11.49
CA TRP A 198 -10.57 -6.33 11.98
C TRP A 198 -11.67 -5.47 11.39
N LYS A 199 -12.04 -4.44 12.14
CA LYS A 199 -12.86 -3.33 11.66
C LYS A 199 -11.96 -2.15 11.36
N PHE A 200 -12.36 -1.38 10.35
CA PHE A 200 -11.59 -0.29 9.78
C PHE A 200 -12.45 0.96 9.65
N VAL A 201 -11.81 2.12 9.62
CA VAL A 201 -12.49 3.35 9.21
C VAL A 201 -12.50 3.36 7.67
N PRO A 202 -13.67 3.46 7.03
CA PRO A 202 -13.74 3.55 5.57
C PRO A 202 -13.09 4.85 5.07
N SER A 203 -12.63 4.83 3.83
CA SER A 203 -12.25 6.07 3.14
C SER A 203 -13.48 6.95 2.96
N ARG A 204 -13.26 8.26 2.80
CA ARG A 204 -14.35 9.22 2.57
C ARG A 204 -14.10 10.04 1.31
N ARG A 205 -15.19 10.31 0.57
CA ARG A 205 -15.25 11.33 -0.47
C ARG A 205 -16.21 12.41 0.01
N GLY A 206 -15.66 13.51 0.54
CA GLY A 206 -16.45 14.46 1.32
C GLY A 206 -17.00 13.78 2.58
N ASP A 207 -18.31 13.83 2.78
CA ASP A 207 -18.98 13.19 3.92
C ASP A 207 -19.44 11.74 3.63
N THR A 208 -19.28 11.27 2.39
CA THR A 208 -19.75 9.93 1.97
C THR A 208 -18.66 8.89 2.18
N PRO A 209 -18.92 7.79 2.94
CA PRO A 209 -17.99 6.68 3.05
C PRO A 209 -17.91 5.91 1.73
N VAL A 210 -16.69 5.59 1.30
CA VAL A 210 -16.38 4.89 0.06
C VAL A 210 -15.38 3.77 0.32
N GLU A 211 -15.36 2.80 -0.57
CA GLU A 211 -14.34 1.75 -0.56
C GLU A 211 -12.94 2.34 -0.73
N GLY A 212 -11.97 1.79 0.00
CA GLY A 212 -10.60 2.30 0.03
C GLY A 212 -9.56 1.21 0.25
N VAL A 213 -8.29 1.60 0.12
CA VAL A 213 -7.15 0.71 0.35
C VAL A 213 -6.30 1.21 1.51
N ALA A 214 -5.94 0.27 2.38
CA ALA A 214 -5.22 0.42 3.63
C ALA A 214 -3.81 -0.19 3.56
N MET A 215 -2.82 0.49 4.13
CA MET A 215 -1.52 -0.14 4.44
C MET A 215 -1.42 -0.38 5.95
N VAL A 216 -1.32 -1.65 6.35
CA VAL A 216 -1.33 -2.06 7.76
C VAL A 216 0.00 -2.75 8.10
N PRO A 217 0.93 -2.09 8.81
CA PRO A 217 2.14 -2.72 9.31
C PRO A 217 1.86 -3.52 10.58
N LEU A 218 2.18 -4.82 10.60
CA LEU A 218 2.10 -5.69 11.78
C LEU A 218 3.50 -6.12 12.22
N VAL A 219 3.90 -5.71 13.42
CA VAL A 219 5.20 -6.08 14.00
C VAL A 219 5.06 -7.32 14.87
N PHE A 220 5.83 -8.36 14.56
CA PHE A 220 6.00 -9.55 15.38
C PHE A 220 7.36 -9.48 16.08
N ALA A 221 7.33 -9.19 17.37
CA ALA A 221 8.51 -9.15 18.23
C ALA A 221 8.31 -10.04 19.46
N LEU A 222 9.38 -10.70 19.89
CA LEU A 222 9.45 -11.53 21.08
C LEU A 222 9.85 -10.65 22.27
N LYS A 223 9.16 -10.85 23.38
CA LYS A 223 9.55 -10.21 24.64
C LYS A 223 10.87 -10.84 25.09
N LYS A 224 11.91 -10.01 25.26
CA LYS A 224 13.11 -10.43 25.98
C LYS A 224 12.71 -10.66 27.42
N SER A 225 12.80 -11.90 27.90
CA SER A 225 12.75 -12.20 29.32
C SER A 225 13.99 -11.61 29.96
N ALA A 226 13.80 -10.66 30.89
CA ALA A 226 14.85 -10.12 31.74
C ALA A 226 15.24 -11.12 32.84
#